data_AF-A0A1I0VLB0-F1
#
_entry.id   AF-A0A1I0VLB0-F1
#
_cell.length_a   1.000
_cell.length_b   1.000
_cell.length_c   1.000
_cell.angle_alpha   90.00
_cell.angle_beta   90.00
_cell.angle_gamma   90.00
#
_symmetry.space_group_name_H-M   'P 1'
#
loop_
_entity.id
_entity.type
_entity.pdbx_description
1 polymer ?
#
loop_
_entity_poly.entity_id
_entity_poly.type
_entity_poly.pdbx_seq_one_letter_code
_entity_poly.pdbx_strand_id
1 'polypeptide(L)'
;MEISIKRNELPNKFPGGIIDKRKIYYSCYKKGRKSLVLRIFHRIKKEYKKYCDIKLNDEYLVDDFFSVVISGISTVDIAYVLLENNKEIVDEYAYQVFGLRNYGEKHKDIKYGFLDINKYEIHNNRPFITEHEAIMYNLHVRGFSKNNKKDSYGTFKNITERKDYFLELGINQILLMPAYEFDEIEKDGSINYWGYKEGYYFALKSSYSGHKDLTNEFHEMVDTLHKNGIEIIMEFYFTKTINPLLIIQVLLFWKKFYNIDGAFLMGPAFIPWEVIANHPQLHDFKIYGNYIDKSVVLDEKASVKCINDEFLYVSRRFANTKENVLGNLIPFYEYNKDINVSYLALHDGFTLYDSVSYTRKHNEANKENGRDGSDYNVSCNYGVEGVTKNKVVLDRRLRKIKALYTLLFLAKDIPVIFSGDECLNSQAGNNNPYCQDNNIGWISFNNSKRALELQNYIKKLILFRKSSKIYEIIPNKSRNKGKDKLPDISFHQDYGWYVDYERALKYFGILFVTEDKYYYAGVNFENISRKTAIPNIDNDKKWKLVLNSAGDDNELQLSEKYLTVDTDSVIILERER
;
A
#
# COMPACT_ATOMS: atom_id res chain seq x y z
N MET A 1 -41.56 -5.39 27.29
CA MET A 1 -40.46 -5.49 28.26
C MET A 1 -40.05 -4.07 28.60
N GLU A 2 -39.83 -3.77 29.88
CA GLU A 2 -39.38 -2.46 30.34
C GLU A 2 -37.89 -2.29 30.02
N ILE A 3 -37.47 -1.10 29.58
CA ILE A 3 -36.06 -0.81 29.28
C ILE A 3 -35.30 -0.71 30.61
N SER A 4 -34.24 -1.50 30.78
CA SER A 4 -33.38 -1.45 31.96
C SER A 4 -32.01 -0.92 31.57
N ILE A 5 -31.57 0.13 32.26
CA ILE A 5 -30.27 0.78 32.10
C ILE A 5 -29.51 0.62 33.40
N LYS A 6 -28.26 0.17 33.33
CA LYS A 6 -27.37 0.01 34.49
C LYS A 6 -26.01 0.61 34.18
N ARG A 7 -25.35 1.16 35.20
CA ARG A 7 -23.93 1.52 35.11
C ARG A 7 -23.12 0.26 34.83
N ASN A 8 -22.18 0.37 33.88
CA ASN A 8 -21.23 -0.68 33.58
C ASN A 8 -19.88 -0.32 34.20
N GLU A 9 -19.55 -0.92 35.35
CA GLU A 9 -18.35 -0.65 36.15
C GLU A 9 -17.02 -0.87 35.41
N LEU A 10 -17.06 -1.60 34.29
CA LEU A 10 -15.90 -1.80 33.42
C LEU A 10 -16.24 -1.24 32.03
N PRO A 11 -15.73 -0.05 31.67
CA PRO A 11 -15.91 0.50 30.33
C PRO A 11 -15.48 -0.51 29.26
N ASN A 12 -16.10 -0.43 28.08
CA ASN A 12 -15.75 -1.32 27.00
C ASN A 12 -14.26 -1.18 26.67
N LYS A 13 -13.59 -2.32 26.43
CA LYS A 13 -12.16 -2.33 26.04
C LYS A 13 -11.88 -1.41 24.84
N PHE A 14 -12.86 -1.30 23.94
CA PHE A 14 -12.92 -0.28 22.91
C PHE A 14 -14.21 0.53 23.14
N PRO A 15 -14.13 1.86 23.36
CA PRO A 15 -15.32 2.69 23.54
C PRO A 15 -16.25 2.63 22.32
N GLY A 16 -17.47 3.16 22.43
CA GLY A 16 -18.53 3.05 21.43
C GLY A 16 -19.59 2.01 21.80
N GLY A 17 -20.47 1.71 20.84
CA GLY A 17 -21.62 0.84 21.04
C GLY A 17 -21.40 -0.60 20.59
N ILE A 18 -21.55 -1.56 21.51
CA ILE A 18 -21.42 -3.01 21.28
C ILE A 18 -22.73 -3.71 21.62
N ILE A 19 -23.11 -4.71 20.84
CA ILE A 19 -24.19 -5.64 21.17
C ILE A 19 -23.57 -6.98 21.59
N ASP A 20 -23.95 -7.46 22.78
CA ASP A 20 -23.65 -8.82 23.23
C ASP A 20 -24.91 -9.50 23.77
N LYS A 21 -25.31 -10.64 23.17
CA LYS A 21 -26.43 -11.49 23.60
C LYS A 21 -27.70 -10.69 23.99
N ARG A 22 -28.11 -9.77 23.10
CA ARG A 22 -29.29 -8.86 23.22
C ARG A 22 -29.16 -7.71 24.24
N LYS A 23 -27.98 -7.46 24.77
CA LYS A 23 -27.68 -6.27 25.57
C LYS A 23 -26.83 -5.32 24.75
N ILE A 24 -27.03 -4.04 24.96
CA ILE A 24 -26.21 -2.98 24.37
C ILE A 24 -25.27 -2.47 25.45
N TYR A 25 -23.98 -2.54 25.19
CA TYR A 25 -22.93 -1.95 26.01
C TYR A 25 -22.45 -0.69 25.29
N TYR A 26 -22.65 0.46 25.91
CA TYR A 26 -22.23 1.73 25.33
C TYR A 26 -21.29 2.44 26.27
N SER A 27 -20.15 2.91 25.75
CA SER A 27 -19.27 3.79 26.50
C SER A 27 -18.69 4.91 25.65
N CYS A 28 -18.51 6.10 26.21
CA CYS A 28 -17.84 7.19 25.51
C CYS A 28 -17.14 8.12 26.50
N TYR A 29 -16.06 8.77 26.04
CA TYR A 29 -15.27 9.66 26.87
C TYR A 29 -16.06 10.94 27.20
N LYS A 30 -16.09 11.31 28.48
CA LYS A 30 -16.81 12.49 28.99
C LYS A 30 -16.29 13.77 28.37
N LYS A 31 -14.96 13.92 28.14
CA LYS A 31 -14.32 15.12 27.53
C LYS A 31 -14.77 16.44 28.19
N GLY A 32 -14.97 16.44 29.52
CA GLY A 32 -15.45 17.61 30.28
C GLY A 32 -16.95 17.92 30.14
N ARG A 33 -17.72 17.10 29.42
CA ARG A 33 -19.15 17.28 29.18
C ARG A 33 -19.97 16.92 30.43
N LYS A 34 -21.03 17.67 30.72
CA LYS A 34 -21.88 17.42 31.92
C LYS A 34 -22.92 16.32 31.72
N SER A 35 -23.45 16.19 30.50
CA SER A 35 -24.40 15.13 30.17
C SER A 35 -24.48 14.93 28.66
N LEU A 36 -24.68 13.69 28.23
CA LEU A 36 -24.97 13.32 26.85
C LEU A 36 -26.29 12.60 26.76
N VAL A 37 -26.89 12.57 25.57
CA VAL A 37 -28.05 11.71 25.30
C VAL A 37 -27.71 10.76 24.17
N LEU A 38 -27.78 9.46 24.47
CA LEU A 38 -27.75 8.41 23.47
C LEU A 38 -29.18 8.21 22.96
N ARG A 39 -29.47 8.71 21.76
CA ARG A 39 -30.78 8.56 21.12
C ARG A 39 -30.75 7.33 20.22
N ILE A 40 -31.59 6.34 20.54
CA ILE A 40 -31.69 5.08 19.80
C ILE A 40 -32.86 5.14 18.84
N PHE A 41 -32.66 4.59 17.64
CA PHE A 41 -33.65 4.45 16.58
C PHE A 41 -33.83 2.97 16.23
N HIS A 42 -35.06 2.59 15.88
CA HIS A 42 -35.32 1.38 15.11
C HIS A 42 -35.47 1.73 13.63
N ARG A 43 -34.80 0.95 12.79
CA ARG A 43 -35.03 0.98 11.36
C ARG A 43 -36.24 0.12 11.04
N ILE A 44 -37.30 0.76 10.57
CA ILE A 44 -38.52 0.10 10.11
C ILE A 44 -38.61 0.36 8.61
N LYS A 45 -38.46 -0.70 7.81
CA LYS A 45 -38.29 -0.61 6.36
C LYS A 45 -37.04 0.22 6.00
N LYS A 46 -37.22 1.40 5.41
CA LYS A 46 -36.13 2.30 4.98
C LYS A 46 -35.99 3.55 5.86
N GLU A 47 -36.77 3.66 6.93
CA GLU A 47 -36.80 4.84 7.79
C GLU A 47 -36.32 4.50 9.20
N TYR A 48 -35.57 5.43 9.80
CA TYR A 48 -35.19 5.34 11.21
C TYR A 48 -36.22 6.09 12.05
N LYS A 49 -36.96 5.37 12.88
CA LYS A 49 -37.91 5.95 13.83
C LYS A 49 -37.27 6.00 15.21
N LYS A 50 -37.32 7.16 15.85
CA LYS A 50 -36.85 7.34 17.22
C LYS A 50 -37.54 6.31 18.10
N TYR A 51 -36.75 5.55 18.86
CA TYR A 51 -37.23 4.57 19.81
C TYR A 51 -37.18 5.09 21.23
N CYS A 52 -36.00 5.51 21.71
CA CYS A 52 -35.84 6.08 23.06
C CYS A 52 -34.64 7.02 23.15
N ASP A 53 -34.61 7.82 24.21
CA ASP A 53 -33.47 8.65 24.59
C ASP A 53 -32.93 8.14 25.93
N ILE A 54 -31.62 7.90 26.00
CA ILE A 54 -30.92 7.46 27.20
C ILE A 54 -30.00 8.59 27.64
N LYS A 55 -30.32 9.21 28.77
CA LYS A 55 -29.52 10.31 29.32
C LYS A 55 -28.31 9.74 30.08
N LEU A 56 -27.13 9.98 29.54
CA LEU A 56 -25.84 9.68 30.17
C LEU A 56 -25.48 10.86 31.06
N ASN A 57 -25.67 10.69 32.37
CA ASN A 57 -25.35 11.66 33.42
C ASN A 57 -24.26 11.07 34.35
N ASP A 58 -23.92 11.80 35.41
CA ASP A 58 -22.86 11.39 36.35
C ASP A 58 -23.15 10.06 37.08
N GLU A 59 -24.39 9.58 37.12
CA GLU A 59 -24.74 8.26 37.69
C GLU A 59 -24.10 7.11 36.90
N TYR A 60 -23.91 7.30 35.59
CA TYR A 60 -23.32 6.30 34.69
C TYR A 60 -21.84 6.57 34.38
N LEU A 61 -21.22 7.47 35.15
CA LEU A 61 -19.81 7.79 34.99
C LEU A 61 -18.96 6.73 35.70
N VAL A 62 -17.96 6.22 34.97
CA VAL A 62 -16.88 5.39 35.50
C VAL A 62 -15.58 6.05 35.08
N ASP A 63 -14.85 6.57 36.06
CA ASP A 63 -13.73 7.48 35.86
C ASP A 63 -14.12 8.65 34.93
N ASP A 64 -13.52 8.73 33.74
CA ASP A 64 -13.81 9.76 32.74
C ASP A 64 -14.70 9.26 31.59
N PHE A 65 -15.38 8.11 31.74
CA PHE A 65 -16.22 7.51 30.71
C PHE A 65 -17.67 7.38 31.16
N PHE A 66 -18.61 7.85 30.35
CA PHE A 66 -19.98 7.36 30.48
C PHE A 66 -19.99 5.90 30.04
N SER A 67 -20.53 5.00 30.86
CA SER A 67 -20.49 3.55 30.65
C SER A 67 -21.80 2.89 31.10
N VAL A 68 -22.58 2.37 30.15
CA VAL A 68 -23.91 1.80 30.41
C VAL A 68 -24.10 0.42 29.78
N VAL A 69 -24.90 -0.41 30.46
CA VAL A 69 -25.52 -1.61 29.89
C VAL A 69 -27.01 -1.35 29.76
N ILE A 70 -27.54 -1.56 28.56
CA ILE A 70 -28.94 -1.34 28.21
C ILE A 70 -29.54 -2.69 27.80
N SER A 71 -30.68 -3.02 28.37
CA SER A 71 -31.40 -4.26 28.13
C SER A 71 -32.91 -4.02 28.02
N GLY A 72 -33.64 -5.00 27.48
CA GLY A 72 -35.08 -4.84 27.22
C GLY A 72 -35.40 -4.10 25.92
N ILE A 73 -34.40 -3.79 25.10
CA ILE A 73 -34.53 -3.21 23.76
C ILE A 73 -34.23 -4.29 22.71
N SER A 74 -34.94 -4.27 21.58
CA SER A 74 -34.57 -5.12 20.43
C SER A 74 -33.22 -4.67 19.87
N THR A 75 -32.30 -5.60 19.65
CA THR A 75 -30.97 -5.28 19.11
C THR A 75 -30.86 -5.42 17.60
N VAL A 76 -31.98 -5.70 16.93
CA VAL A 76 -32.04 -5.87 15.48
C VAL A 76 -32.37 -4.55 14.82
N ASP A 77 -31.65 -4.22 13.74
CA ASP A 77 -31.91 -3.05 12.90
C ASP A 77 -31.98 -1.74 13.70
N ILE A 78 -31.07 -1.58 14.66
CA ILE A 78 -30.96 -0.37 15.48
C ILE A 78 -29.81 0.54 15.02
N ALA A 79 -29.99 1.83 15.27
CA ALA A 79 -28.95 2.83 15.10
C ALA A 79 -29.04 3.86 16.23
N TYR A 80 -28.03 4.70 16.38
CA TYR A 80 -28.04 5.77 17.37
C TYR A 80 -27.43 7.07 16.85
N VAL A 81 -27.70 8.15 17.57
CA VAL A 81 -26.92 9.39 17.53
C VAL A 81 -26.58 9.81 18.95
N LEU A 82 -25.49 10.57 19.08
CA LEU A 82 -25.14 11.25 20.32
C LEU A 82 -25.62 12.69 20.27
N LEU A 83 -26.22 13.16 21.37
CA LEU A 83 -26.65 14.53 21.51
C LEU A 83 -25.97 15.20 22.70
N GLU A 84 -25.46 16.40 22.46
CA GLU A 84 -25.01 17.34 23.49
C GLU A 84 -25.85 18.62 23.37
N ASN A 85 -26.54 19.02 24.46
CA ASN A 85 -27.43 20.19 24.44
C ASN A 85 -28.45 20.15 23.27
N ASN A 86 -29.03 18.96 23.01
CA ASN A 86 -29.94 18.66 21.90
C ASN A 86 -29.36 18.84 20.48
N LYS A 87 -28.03 18.98 20.35
CA LYS A 87 -27.34 19.00 19.05
C LYS A 87 -26.61 17.68 18.84
N GLU A 88 -26.71 17.14 17.62
CA GLU A 88 -25.96 15.93 17.26
C GLU A 88 -24.45 16.21 17.27
N ILE A 89 -23.71 15.26 17.85
CA ILE A 89 -22.25 15.28 17.88
C ILE A 89 -21.70 14.00 17.25
N VAL A 90 -20.44 14.06 16.84
CA VAL A 90 -19.72 12.93 16.28
C VAL A 90 -19.37 11.93 17.39
N ASP A 91 -19.64 10.64 17.15
CA ASP A 91 -19.08 9.56 17.95
C ASP A 91 -17.74 9.14 17.33
N GLU A 92 -16.63 9.54 17.96
CA GLU A 92 -15.26 9.22 17.54
C GLU A 92 -14.99 7.70 17.54
N TYR A 93 -15.83 6.89 18.18
CA TYR A 93 -15.72 5.44 18.31
C TYR A 93 -16.82 4.67 17.57
N ALA A 94 -17.51 5.30 16.63
CA ALA A 94 -18.52 4.63 15.83
C ALA A 94 -17.91 3.47 15.01
N TYR A 95 -18.44 2.25 15.21
CA TYR A 95 -18.01 1.06 14.46
C TYR A 95 -18.68 0.92 13.09
N GLN A 96 -19.81 1.61 12.91
CA GLN A 96 -20.56 1.64 11.65
C GLN A 96 -21.17 3.02 11.49
N VAL A 97 -21.20 3.51 10.25
CA VAL A 97 -21.83 4.78 9.90
C VAL A 97 -22.86 4.53 8.81
N PHE A 98 -24.10 4.95 9.07
CA PHE A 98 -25.21 4.87 8.14
C PHE A 98 -25.45 6.24 7.52
N GLY A 99 -25.82 6.25 6.23
CA GLY A 99 -26.09 7.47 5.46
C GLY A 99 -25.01 7.83 4.44
N LEU A 100 -23.82 7.20 4.53
CA LEU A 100 -22.66 7.45 3.66
C LEU A 100 -22.46 6.41 2.54
N ARG A 101 -23.47 5.55 2.31
CA ARG A 101 -23.34 4.41 1.39
C ARG A 101 -23.27 4.81 -0.09
N ASN A 102 -23.92 5.90 -0.48
CA ASN A 102 -23.95 6.32 -1.88
C ASN A 102 -22.80 7.28 -2.16
N TYR A 103 -21.78 6.81 -2.86
CA TYR A 103 -20.57 7.59 -3.10
C TYR A 103 -20.83 8.86 -3.92
N GLY A 104 -20.36 10.02 -3.45
CA GLY A 104 -20.48 11.31 -4.13
C GLY A 104 -21.87 11.94 -4.07
N GLU A 105 -22.79 11.40 -3.28
CA GLU A 105 -24.12 11.96 -3.06
C GLU A 105 -24.21 12.71 -1.74
N LYS A 106 -24.87 13.88 -1.71
CA LYS A 106 -25.04 14.62 -0.45
C LYS A 106 -25.74 13.78 0.61
N HIS A 107 -25.08 13.64 1.75
CA HIS A 107 -25.57 12.86 2.86
C HIS A 107 -26.50 13.69 3.75
N LYS A 108 -27.55 13.03 4.25
CA LYS A 108 -28.44 13.56 5.29
C LYS A 108 -28.66 12.47 6.31
N ASP A 109 -28.92 12.87 7.55
CA ASP A 109 -29.45 11.97 8.59
C ASP A 109 -28.48 10.82 8.95
N ILE A 110 -27.20 11.18 9.16
CA ILE A 110 -26.13 10.26 9.58
C ILE A 110 -26.51 9.63 10.93
N LYS A 111 -26.33 8.31 11.03
CA LYS A 111 -26.49 7.57 12.28
C LYS A 111 -25.35 6.58 12.46
N TYR A 112 -25.13 6.18 13.69
CA TYR A 112 -24.12 5.19 14.05
C TYR A 112 -24.76 3.83 14.29
N GLY A 113 -24.06 2.77 13.92
CA GLY A 113 -24.45 1.40 14.20
C GLY A 113 -23.70 0.83 15.40
N PHE A 114 -24.35 -0.10 16.09
CA PHE A 114 -23.72 -0.88 17.14
C PHE A 114 -22.98 -2.08 16.53
N LEU A 115 -21.83 -2.42 17.08
CA LEU A 115 -21.07 -3.60 16.69
C LEU A 115 -21.63 -4.85 17.39
N ASP A 116 -22.23 -5.77 16.64
CA ASP A 116 -22.62 -7.07 17.17
C ASP A 116 -21.44 -8.05 17.13
N ILE A 117 -20.84 -8.29 18.31
CA ILE A 117 -19.67 -9.18 18.43
C ILE A 117 -20.02 -10.66 18.32
N ASN A 118 -21.31 -11.02 18.33
CA ASN A 118 -21.75 -12.41 18.15
C ASN A 118 -22.11 -12.71 16.68
N LYS A 119 -22.13 -11.69 15.82
CA LYS A 119 -22.58 -11.83 14.43
C LYS A 119 -21.52 -12.38 13.49
N TYR A 120 -20.25 -12.14 13.78
CA TYR A 120 -19.13 -12.47 12.89
C TYR A 120 -18.18 -13.45 13.58
N GLU A 121 -17.85 -14.55 12.91
CA GLU A 121 -16.81 -15.46 13.33
C GLU A 121 -15.48 -15.00 12.74
N ILE A 122 -14.47 -14.80 13.58
CA ILE A 122 -13.14 -14.33 13.15
C ILE A 122 -12.21 -15.53 13.08
N HIS A 123 -11.77 -15.88 11.88
CA HIS A 123 -10.79 -16.94 11.67
C HIS A 123 -9.37 -16.40 11.89
N ASN A 124 -8.66 -16.94 12.88
CA ASN A 124 -7.28 -16.53 13.17
C ASN A 124 -6.27 -17.33 12.34
N ASN A 125 -6.28 -17.13 11.02
CA ASN A 125 -5.48 -17.87 10.03
C ASN A 125 -4.58 -16.95 9.19
N ARG A 126 -4.04 -15.89 9.80
CA ARG A 126 -3.16 -14.94 9.09
C ARG A 126 -1.98 -15.67 8.45
N PRO A 127 -1.70 -15.43 7.16
CA PRO A 127 -0.44 -15.83 6.58
C PRO A 127 0.70 -15.07 7.27
N PHE A 128 1.86 -15.69 7.36
CA PHE A 128 3.07 -15.04 7.82
C PHE A 128 4.06 -14.99 6.66
N ILE A 129 4.30 -13.78 6.15
CA ILE A 129 5.24 -13.53 5.07
C ILE A 129 6.42 -12.77 5.65
N THR A 130 7.65 -13.24 5.43
CA THR A 130 8.81 -12.46 5.87
C THR A 130 8.98 -11.21 5.01
N GLU A 131 9.63 -10.18 5.54
CA GLU A 131 9.86 -8.92 4.82
C GLU A 131 10.59 -9.16 3.49
N HIS A 132 11.57 -10.06 3.49
CA HIS A 132 12.35 -10.44 2.32
C HIS A 132 11.50 -11.09 1.20
N GLU A 133 10.45 -11.83 1.57
CA GLU A 133 9.57 -12.54 0.63
C GLU A 133 8.39 -11.68 0.17
N ALA A 134 8.12 -10.56 0.84
CA ALA A 134 6.97 -9.72 0.54
C ALA A 134 7.10 -9.05 -0.82
N ILE A 135 6.00 -9.06 -1.58
CA ILE A 135 5.81 -8.37 -2.85
C ILE A 135 4.46 -7.68 -2.74
N MET A 136 4.52 -6.37 -2.54
CA MET A 136 3.38 -5.56 -2.16
C MET A 136 2.67 -5.01 -3.40
N TYR A 137 1.35 -4.90 -3.33
CA TYR A 137 0.52 -4.32 -4.38
C TYR A 137 -0.38 -3.23 -3.80
N ASN A 138 -0.10 -1.97 -4.12
CA ASN A 138 -0.85 -0.82 -3.60
C ASN A 138 -2.07 -0.53 -4.47
N LEU A 139 -3.27 -0.51 -3.88
CA LEU A 139 -4.52 -0.32 -4.63
C LEU A 139 -5.56 0.53 -3.89
N HIS A 140 -6.40 1.21 -4.68
CA HIS A 140 -7.60 1.90 -4.22
C HIS A 140 -8.84 1.02 -4.43
N VAL A 141 -9.62 0.74 -3.37
CA VAL A 141 -10.78 -0.18 -3.45
C VAL A 141 -11.76 0.23 -4.55
N ARG A 142 -12.10 1.52 -4.60
CA ARG A 142 -13.02 2.04 -5.62
C ARG A 142 -12.39 2.15 -7.00
N GLY A 143 -11.09 2.39 -7.09
CA GLY A 143 -10.36 2.57 -8.35
C GLY A 143 -10.00 1.30 -9.07
N PHE A 144 -9.93 0.20 -8.32
CA PHE A 144 -9.64 -1.14 -8.82
C PHE A 144 -10.82 -1.75 -9.60
N SER A 145 -11.57 -0.94 -10.36
CA SER A 145 -12.96 -1.24 -10.73
C SER A 145 -13.31 -1.14 -12.22
N LYS A 146 -12.43 -0.62 -13.08
CA LYS A 146 -12.75 -0.45 -14.51
C LYS A 146 -12.98 -1.81 -15.18
N ASN A 147 -14.04 -1.91 -15.98
CA ASN A 147 -14.52 -3.11 -16.68
C ASN A 147 -15.15 -4.21 -15.80
N ASN A 148 -15.49 -3.91 -14.54
CA ASN A 148 -16.17 -4.89 -13.67
C ASN A 148 -17.69 -4.99 -13.92
N LYS A 149 -18.29 -6.08 -13.43
CA LYS A 149 -19.75 -6.20 -13.34
C LYS A 149 -20.30 -5.07 -12.45
N LYS A 150 -21.43 -4.49 -12.85
CA LYS A 150 -22.07 -3.33 -12.19
C LYS A 150 -22.24 -3.51 -10.68
N ASP A 151 -22.55 -4.72 -10.22
CA ASP A 151 -22.85 -5.02 -8.81
C ASP A 151 -21.61 -5.22 -7.92
N SER A 152 -20.41 -5.24 -8.51
CA SER A 152 -19.11 -5.39 -7.83
C SER A 152 -18.24 -4.13 -7.94
N TYR A 153 -18.78 -3.08 -8.54
CA TYR A 153 -18.05 -1.89 -8.93
C TYR A 153 -17.46 -1.13 -7.73
N GLY A 154 -16.13 -1.14 -7.63
CA GLY A 154 -15.42 -0.37 -6.60
C GLY A 154 -15.68 -0.88 -5.17
N THR A 155 -15.71 -2.20 -5.01
CA THR A 155 -16.10 -2.87 -3.77
C THR A 155 -15.05 -3.87 -3.28
N PHE A 156 -15.09 -4.24 -2.00
CA PHE A 156 -14.27 -5.31 -1.44
C PHE A 156 -14.52 -6.66 -2.13
N LYS A 157 -15.77 -6.93 -2.54
CA LYS A 157 -16.10 -8.11 -3.34
C LYS A 157 -15.28 -8.21 -4.62
N ASN A 158 -15.06 -7.11 -5.33
CA ASN A 158 -14.26 -7.16 -6.54
C ASN A 158 -12.78 -7.52 -6.28
N ILE A 159 -12.20 -7.05 -5.17
CA ILE A 159 -10.85 -7.45 -4.77
C ILE A 159 -10.83 -8.97 -4.52
N THR A 160 -11.84 -9.48 -3.83
CA THR A 160 -12.03 -10.92 -3.58
C THR A 160 -12.11 -11.73 -4.88
N GLU A 161 -12.91 -11.28 -5.84
CA GLU A 161 -13.08 -11.92 -7.15
C GLU A 161 -11.80 -11.89 -8.01
N ARG A 162 -10.86 -10.98 -7.70
CA ARG A 162 -9.57 -10.85 -8.39
C ARG A 162 -8.41 -11.57 -7.70
N LYS A 163 -8.66 -12.45 -6.72
CA LYS A 163 -7.61 -13.22 -6.05
C LYS A 163 -6.66 -13.93 -7.04
N ASP A 164 -7.19 -14.53 -8.11
CA ASP A 164 -6.40 -15.31 -9.08
C ASP A 164 -5.45 -14.40 -9.85
N TYR A 165 -5.85 -13.14 -10.10
CA TYR A 165 -4.98 -12.15 -10.71
C TYR A 165 -3.74 -11.86 -9.86
N PHE A 166 -3.92 -11.67 -8.55
CA PHE A 166 -2.81 -11.45 -7.61
C PHE A 166 -1.87 -12.66 -7.55
N LEU A 167 -2.45 -13.86 -7.46
CA LEU A 167 -1.69 -15.12 -7.44
C LEU A 167 -0.88 -15.34 -8.72
N GLU A 168 -1.51 -15.13 -9.88
CA GLU A 168 -0.84 -15.27 -11.17
C GLU A 168 0.29 -14.25 -11.36
N LEU A 169 0.12 -13.02 -10.86
CA LEU A 169 1.19 -12.02 -10.88
C LEU A 169 2.30 -12.37 -9.88
N GLY A 170 1.98 -13.07 -8.80
CA GLY A 170 2.89 -13.49 -7.74
C GLY A 170 2.90 -12.58 -6.52
N ILE A 171 1.88 -11.73 -6.38
CA ILE A 171 1.65 -10.83 -5.24
C ILE A 171 1.28 -11.66 -4.01
N ASN A 172 1.82 -11.27 -2.86
CA ASN A 172 1.50 -11.90 -1.58
C ASN A 172 1.17 -10.86 -0.48
N GLN A 173 1.20 -9.57 -0.77
CA GLN A 173 0.77 -8.54 0.17
C GLN A 173 0.01 -7.44 -0.56
N ILE A 174 -1.15 -7.04 -0.06
CA ILE A 174 -1.95 -5.93 -0.57
C ILE A 174 -1.80 -4.75 0.38
N LEU A 175 -1.49 -3.57 -0.16
CA LEU A 175 -1.56 -2.29 0.56
C LEU A 175 -2.80 -1.53 0.11
N LEU A 176 -3.84 -1.56 0.94
CA LEU A 176 -5.10 -0.87 0.69
C LEU A 176 -5.01 0.59 1.09
N MET A 177 -5.25 1.49 0.12
CA MET A 177 -5.56 2.89 0.41
C MET A 177 -6.75 3.03 1.39
N PRO A 178 -6.97 4.20 2.01
CA PRO A 178 -7.94 4.39 3.08
C PRO A 178 -9.29 3.69 2.86
N ALA A 179 -9.59 2.70 3.69
CA ALA A 179 -10.86 1.97 3.68
C ALA A 179 -11.64 2.10 5.00
N TYR A 180 -11.17 2.94 5.91
CA TYR A 180 -12.00 3.45 7.01
C TYR A 180 -13.04 4.44 6.46
N GLU A 181 -14.14 4.66 7.19
CA GLU A 181 -15.21 5.54 6.72
C GLU A 181 -14.80 7.01 6.77
N PHE A 182 -15.12 7.74 5.71
CA PHE A 182 -14.95 9.18 5.60
C PHE A 182 -16.04 9.73 4.69
N ASP A 183 -16.35 11.02 4.85
CA ASP A 183 -17.21 11.72 3.89
C ASP A 183 -16.34 12.16 2.71
N GLU A 184 -16.52 11.55 1.54
CA GLU A 184 -15.79 11.90 0.32
C GLU A 184 -16.15 13.29 -0.22
N ILE A 185 -17.26 13.89 0.21
CA ILE A 185 -17.65 15.23 -0.24
C ILE A 185 -16.95 16.28 0.63
N GLU A 186 -16.14 17.12 -0.01
CA GLU A 186 -15.50 18.26 0.66
C GLU A 186 -16.47 19.43 0.83
N LYS A 187 -16.10 20.40 1.68
CA LYS A 187 -16.94 21.55 2.00
C LYS A 187 -17.32 22.41 0.79
N ASP A 188 -16.46 22.43 -0.23
CA ASP A 188 -16.68 23.12 -1.50
C ASP A 188 -17.48 22.28 -2.53
N GLY A 189 -17.84 21.05 -2.17
CA GLY A 189 -18.56 20.10 -3.03
C GLY A 189 -17.66 19.30 -3.97
N SER A 190 -16.34 19.46 -3.91
CA SER A 190 -15.41 18.55 -4.59
C SER A 190 -15.42 17.16 -3.94
N ILE A 191 -14.94 16.16 -4.67
CA ILE A 191 -14.80 14.79 -4.16
C ILE A 191 -13.36 14.59 -3.72
N ASN A 192 -13.13 14.09 -2.52
CA ASN A 192 -11.89 13.49 -2.09
C ASN A 192 -11.96 12.00 -2.39
N TYR A 193 -11.41 11.64 -3.54
CA TYR A 193 -11.45 10.31 -4.09
C TYR A 193 -10.60 9.32 -3.27
N TRP A 194 -9.41 9.75 -2.85
CA TRP A 194 -8.44 8.90 -2.13
C TRP A 194 -8.80 8.61 -0.68
N GLY A 195 -9.48 9.53 0.00
CA GLY A 195 -9.89 9.34 1.39
C GLY A 195 -8.87 9.72 2.46
N TYR A 196 -7.76 10.38 2.10
CA TYR A 196 -6.78 10.90 3.07
C TYR A 196 -7.31 12.14 3.80
N LYS A 197 -8.22 11.91 4.74
CA LYS A 197 -8.83 12.94 5.58
C LYS A 197 -9.23 12.35 6.94
N GLU A 198 -9.69 13.24 7.83
CA GLU A 198 -10.31 12.83 9.09
C GLU A 198 -11.52 11.95 8.81
N GLY A 199 -11.58 10.79 9.47
CA GLY A 199 -12.64 9.81 9.27
C GLY A 199 -13.11 9.16 10.56
N TYR A 200 -14.07 8.26 10.44
CA TYR A 200 -14.56 7.40 11.49
C TYR A 200 -13.68 6.14 11.56
N TYR A 201 -12.56 6.25 12.26
CA TYR A 201 -11.45 5.29 12.16
C TYR A 201 -11.76 3.84 12.57
N PHE A 202 -12.88 3.57 13.25
CA PHE A 202 -13.33 2.21 13.59
C PHE A 202 -14.33 1.63 12.59
N ALA A 203 -14.90 2.46 11.71
CA ALA A 203 -15.88 2.05 10.73
C ALA A 203 -15.23 1.79 9.37
N LEU A 204 -15.72 0.77 8.66
CA LEU A 204 -15.41 0.53 7.26
C LEU A 204 -16.14 1.54 6.37
N LYS A 205 -15.51 1.96 5.26
CA LYS A 205 -16.16 2.78 4.23
C LYS A 205 -17.38 2.05 3.65
N SER A 206 -18.57 2.53 3.99
CA SER A 206 -19.83 1.89 3.60
C SER A 206 -20.10 1.91 2.10
N SER A 207 -19.55 2.89 1.38
CA SER A 207 -19.63 3.01 -0.07
C SER A 207 -18.73 2.04 -0.85
N TYR A 208 -17.86 1.29 -0.18
CA TYR A 208 -17.00 0.27 -0.78
C TYR A 208 -17.58 -1.16 -0.66
N SER A 209 -18.89 -1.28 -0.45
CA SER A 209 -19.58 -2.59 -0.40
C SER A 209 -20.70 -2.68 -1.42
N GLY A 210 -20.71 -3.81 -2.14
CA GLY A 210 -21.80 -4.19 -3.05
C GLY A 210 -22.99 -4.80 -2.31
N HIS A 211 -22.78 -5.35 -1.10
CA HIS A 211 -23.78 -6.07 -0.33
C HIS A 211 -24.44 -5.25 0.78
N LYS A 212 -25.57 -5.73 1.31
CA LYS A 212 -26.22 -5.10 2.48
C LYS A 212 -25.35 -5.21 3.74
N ASP A 213 -24.55 -6.27 3.85
CA ASP A 213 -23.68 -6.54 5.00
C ASP A 213 -22.21 -6.23 4.65
N LEU A 214 -21.83 -4.97 4.83
CA LEU A 214 -20.50 -4.44 4.58
C LEU A 214 -19.40 -5.22 5.33
N THR A 215 -19.62 -5.48 6.61
CA THR A 215 -18.64 -6.14 7.47
C THR A 215 -18.40 -7.58 7.04
N ASN A 216 -19.46 -8.32 6.68
CA ASN A 216 -19.31 -9.67 6.14
C ASN A 216 -18.54 -9.67 4.81
N GLU A 217 -18.82 -8.72 3.91
CA GLU A 217 -18.11 -8.60 2.63
C GLU A 217 -16.61 -8.34 2.83
N PHE A 218 -16.24 -7.53 3.82
CA PHE A 218 -14.84 -7.30 4.18
C PHE A 218 -14.18 -8.55 4.77
N HIS A 219 -14.84 -9.26 5.70
CA HIS A 219 -14.32 -10.51 6.24
C HIS A 219 -14.12 -11.58 5.17
N GLU A 220 -15.07 -11.72 4.24
CA GLU A 220 -14.95 -12.65 3.11
C GLU A 220 -13.72 -12.33 2.24
N MET A 221 -13.45 -11.05 1.99
CA MET A 221 -12.23 -10.62 1.29
C MET A 221 -10.98 -11.03 2.06
N VAL A 222 -10.92 -10.73 3.37
CA VAL A 222 -9.78 -11.06 4.24
C VAL A 222 -9.53 -12.56 4.26
N ASP A 223 -10.56 -13.35 4.58
CA ASP A 223 -10.45 -14.81 4.67
C ASP A 223 -10.03 -15.44 3.34
N THR A 224 -10.56 -14.92 2.22
CA THR A 224 -10.21 -15.41 0.89
C THR A 224 -8.76 -15.13 0.55
N LEU A 225 -8.27 -13.92 0.83
CA LEU A 225 -6.88 -13.55 0.58
C LEU A 225 -5.93 -14.34 1.50
N HIS A 226 -6.24 -14.46 2.78
CA HIS A 226 -5.47 -15.24 3.75
C HIS A 226 -5.36 -16.72 3.37
N LYS A 227 -6.47 -17.35 2.94
CA LYS A 227 -6.46 -18.74 2.44
C LYS A 227 -5.55 -18.94 1.23
N ASN A 228 -5.24 -17.87 0.50
CA ASN A 228 -4.36 -17.87 -0.66
C ASN A 228 -2.96 -17.30 -0.34
N GLY A 229 -2.63 -17.12 0.93
CA GLY A 229 -1.31 -16.63 1.36
C GLY A 229 -1.04 -15.16 1.04
N ILE A 230 -2.10 -14.34 0.97
CA ILE A 230 -1.99 -12.90 0.70
C ILE A 230 -2.32 -12.12 1.98
N GLU A 231 -1.36 -11.35 2.47
CA GLU A 231 -1.55 -10.40 3.59
C GLU A 231 -2.25 -9.12 3.14
N ILE A 232 -2.89 -8.44 4.09
CA ILE A 232 -3.59 -7.16 3.91
C ILE A 232 -3.04 -6.14 4.90
N ILE A 233 -2.45 -5.09 4.34
CA ILE A 233 -1.99 -3.89 5.03
C ILE A 233 -2.95 -2.77 4.63
N MET A 234 -3.35 -1.92 5.58
CA MET A 234 -4.24 -0.79 5.28
C MET A 234 -3.61 0.56 5.66
N GLU A 235 -3.79 1.54 4.80
CA GLU A 235 -3.36 2.91 5.02
C GLU A 235 -4.31 3.67 5.95
N PHE A 236 -3.75 4.40 6.91
CA PHE A 236 -4.47 5.25 7.85
C PHE A 236 -3.91 6.67 7.84
N TYR A 237 -4.77 7.64 7.54
CA TYR A 237 -4.42 9.06 7.62
C TYR A 237 -4.98 9.69 8.91
N PHE A 238 -4.09 9.95 9.85
CA PHE A 238 -4.43 10.59 11.12
C PHE A 238 -4.12 12.08 11.08
N THR A 239 -5.12 12.91 11.39
CA THR A 239 -4.96 14.38 11.45
C THR A 239 -4.26 14.83 12.73
N LYS A 240 -3.75 16.06 12.73
CA LYS A 240 -2.94 16.62 13.83
C LYS A 240 -3.63 16.56 15.21
N THR A 241 -4.96 16.55 15.22
CA THR A 241 -5.80 16.57 16.43
C THR A 241 -6.06 15.19 17.02
N ILE A 242 -5.67 14.11 16.32
CA ILE A 242 -5.92 12.74 16.79
C ILE A 242 -5.08 12.43 18.02
N ASN A 243 -5.76 11.88 19.03
CA ASN A 243 -5.12 11.41 20.25
C ASN A 243 -4.23 10.18 19.93
N PRO A 244 -2.93 10.18 20.30
CA PRO A 244 -2.05 9.04 20.08
C PRO A 244 -2.55 7.70 20.64
N LEU A 245 -3.30 7.72 21.76
CA LEU A 245 -3.91 6.52 22.33
C LEU A 245 -5.04 5.95 21.46
N LEU A 246 -5.78 6.83 20.77
CA LEU A 246 -6.81 6.43 19.81
C LEU A 246 -6.18 5.66 18.65
N ILE A 247 -5.02 6.09 18.16
CA ILE A 247 -4.27 5.41 17.09
C ILE A 247 -3.98 3.97 17.49
N ILE A 248 -3.46 3.74 18.69
CA ILE A 248 -3.18 2.38 19.20
C ILE A 248 -4.46 1.56 19.27
N GLN A 249 -5.57 2.14 19.75
CA GLN A 249 -6.86 1.45 19.82
C GLN A 249 -7.41 1.09 18.44
N VAL A 250 -7.27 1.97 17.46
CA VAL A 250 -7.64 1.71 16.06
C VAL A 250 -6.82 0.52 15.55
N LEU A 251 -5.50 0.51 15.71
CA LEU A 251 -4.66 -0.60 15.25
C LEU A 251 -5.04 -1.92 15.91
N LEU A 252 -5.24 -1.94 17.22
CA LEU A 252 -5.70 -3.13 17.95
C LEU A 252 -7.08 -3.59 17.49
N PHE A 253 -7.98 -2.66 17.19
CA PHE A 253 -9.31 -2.97 16.70
C PHE A 253 -9.26 -3.58 15.30
N TRP A 254 -8.57 -2.96 14.35
CA TRP A 254 -8.47 -3.48 12.99
C TRP A 254 -7.74 -4.81 12.93
N LYS A 255 -6.67 -4.96 13.72
CA LYS A 255 -6.02 -6.24 13.91
C LYS A 255 -6.98 -7.26 14.47
N LYS A 256 -7.68 -6.98 15.56
CA LYS A 256 -8.47 -8.01 16.25
C LYS A 256 -9.78 -8.33 15.54
N PHE A 257 -10.52 -7.30 15.16
CA PHE A 257 -11.86 -7.41 14.61
C PHE A 257 -11.79 -7.73 13.12
N TYR A 258 -11.19 -6.85 12.31
CA TYR A 258 -11.11 -7.01 10.86
C TYR A 258 -10.01 -7.98 10.38
N ASN A 259 -9.17 -8.46 11.28
CA ASN A 259 -8.14 -9.47 11.03
C ASN A 259 -7.07 -9.08 10.01
N ILE A 260 -6.87 -7.80 9.71
CA ILE A 260 -5.78 -7.37 8.81
C ILE A 260 -4.39 -7.65 9.43
N ASP A 261 -3.36 -7.66 8.59
CA ASP A 261 -1.99 -8.08 8.93
C ASP A 261 -1.08 -6.91 9.30
N GLY A 262 -1.45 -5.69 8.91
CA GLY A 262 -0.67 -4.51 9.24
C GLY A 262 -1.34 -3.19 8.86
N ALA A 263 -0.63 -2.09 9.12
CA ALA A 263 -1.07 -0.74 8.85
C ALA A 263 0.07 0.14 8.32
N PHE A 264 -0.24 1.02 7.38
CA PHE A 264 0.63 2.12 6.97
C PHE A 264 0.11 3.42 7.55
N LEU A 265 0.89 4.03 8.45
CA LEU A 265 0.50 5.20 9.21
C LEU A 265 1.03 6.47 8.54
N MET A 266 0.14 7.41 8.27
CA MET A 266 0.45 8.68 7.63
C MET A 266 -0.38 9.83 8.19
N GLY A 267 -0.06 11.04 7.74
CA GLY A 267 -0.72 12.27 8.13
C GLY A 267 0.03 13.04 9.22
N PRO A 268 -0.48 14.23 9.59
CA PRO A 268 0.22 15.16 10.49
C PRO A 268 0.04 14.85 11.98
N ALA A 269 -0.57 13.73 12.35
CA ALA A 269 -0.69 13.30 13.76
C ALA A 269 0.67 12.98 14.39
N PHE A 270 0.75 13.12 15.71
CA PHE A 270 1.87 12.57 16.47
C PHE A 270 1.68 11.06 16.64
N ILE A 271 2.42 10.27 15.85
CA ILE A 271 2.39 8.81 15.93
C ILE A 271 3.32 8.34 17.06
N PRO A 272 2.84 7.57 18.05
CA PRO A 272 3.66 7.09 19.16
C PRO A 272 4.45 5.83 18.77
N TRP A 273 5.44 5.99 17.89
CA TRP A 273 6.16 4.88 17.24
C TRP A 273 6.78 3.89 18.23
N GLU A 274 7.46 4.36 19.28
CA GLU A 274 8.11 3.52 20.28
C GLU A 274 7.09 2.67 21.06
N VAL A 275 5.93 3.26 21.36
CA VAL A 275 4.85 2.57 22.06
C VAL A 275 4.27 1.49 21.17
N ILE A 276 4.07 1.79 19.88
CA ILE A 276 3.57 0.83 18.89
C ILE A 276 4.56 -0.33 18.73
N ALA A 277 5.84 -0.04 18.51
CA ALA A 277 6.90 -1.03 18.31
C ALA A 277 7.04 -2.00 19.48
N ASN A 278 6.83 -1.51 20.72
CA ASN A 278 6.96 -2.31 21.94
C ASN A 278 5.62 -2.89 22.43
N HIS A 279 4.51 -2.68 21.72
CA HIS A 279 3.20 -3.12 22.19
C HIS A 279 3.03 -4.64 22.06
N PRO A 280 2.79 -5.39 23.17
CA PRO A 280 2.77 -6.86 23.13
C PRO A 280 1.68 -7.46 22.24
N GLN A 281 0.61 -6.73 21.94
CA GLN A 281 -0.43 -7.18 21.02
C GLN A 281 -0.21 -6.75 19.57
N LEU A 282 0.87 -6.05 19.24
CA LEU A 282 1.20 -5.58 17.88
C LEU A 282 2.53 -6.15 17.35
N HIS A 283 3.21 -7.03 18.09
CA HIS A 283 4.52 -7.56 17.71
C HIS A 283 4.56 -8.30 16.35
N ASP A 284 3.47 -8.96 15.98
CA ASP A 284 3.24 -9.66 14.70
C ASP A 284 2.39 -8.83 13.72
N PHE A 285 2.12 -7.56 14.03
CA PHE A 285 1.36 -6.65 13.18
C PHE A 285 2.32 -5.72 12.44
N LYS A 286 2.33 -5.79 11.12
CA LYS A 286 3.29 -5.04 10.29
C LYS A 286 2.94 -3.56 10.26
N ILE A 287 3.82 -2.72 10.78
CA ILE A 287 3.63 -1.28 10.83
C ILE A 287 4.55 -0.63 9.82
N TYR A 288 3.98 0.21 8.98
CA TYR A 288 4.70 1.01 8.02
C TYR A 288 4.49 2.49 8.32
N GLY A 289 5.41 3.35 7.93
CA GLY A 289 5.25 4.79 8.07
C GLY A 289 6.21 5.60 7.22
N ASN A 290 5.89 6.89 7.05
CA ASN A 290 6.82 7.86 6.48
C ASN A 290 7.62 8.52 7.61
N TYR A 291 8.90 8.85 7.36
CA TYR A 291 9.74 9.66 8.26
C TYR A 291 9.85 9.13 9.70
N ILE A 292 9.98 7.81 9.86
CA ILE A 292 10.17 7.18 11.17
C ILE A 292 11.62 7.43 11.61
N ASP A 293 11.82 7.81 12.88
CA ASP A 293 13.16 7.96 13.45
C ASP A 293 13.90 6.62 13.42
N LYS A 294 15.14 6.63 12.93
CA LYS A 294 15.95 5.41 12.78
C LYS A 294 16.11 4.66 14.11
N SER A 295 16.15 5.36 15.24
CA SER A 295 16.26 4.70 16.56
C SER A 295 15.09 3.76 16.88
N VAL A 296 13.91 3.99 16.29
CA VAL A 296 12.74 3.11 16.44
C VAL A 296 12.80 1.91 15.49
N VAL A 297 13.34 2.11 14.29
CA VAL A 297 13.47 1.07 13.25
C VAL A 297 14.59 0.07 13.58
N LEU A 298 15.62 0.51 14.32
CA LEU A 298 16.83 -0.26 14.63
C LEU A 298 16.67 -1.37 15.68
N ASP A 299 15.49 -1.50 16.31
CA ASP A 299 15.20 -2.66 17.16
C ASP A 299 14.78 -3.83 16.26
N GLU A 300 15.58 -4.89 16.21
CA GLU A 300 15.31 -6.11 15.41
C GLU A 300 13.96 -6.77 15.77
N LYS A 301 13.36 -6.42 16.92
CA LYS A 301 12.03 -6.87 17.33
C LYS A 301 10.88 -5.98 16.86
N ALA A 302 11.17 -4.79 16.33
CA ALA A 302 10.15 -3.84 15.92
C ALA A 302 9.54 -4.24 14.57
N SER A 303 8.22 -4.40 14.55
CA SER A 303 7.42 -4.61 13.34
C SER A 303 7.28 -3.34 12.47
N VAL A 304 8.11 -2.32 12.69
CA VAL A 304 7.98 -0.95 12.15
C VAL A 304 8.98 -0.71 11.04
N LYS A 305 8.51 -0.42 9.81
CA LYS A 305 9.33 -0.13 8.63
C LYS A 305 9.02 1.21 7.98
N CYS A 306 10.03 1.79 7.34
CA CYS A 306 9.85 3.02 6.58
C CYS A 306 9.44 2.71 5.13
N ILE A 307 8.42 3.44 4.65
CA ILE A 307 8.16 3.63 3.23
C ILE A 307 8.60 5.06 2.94
N ASN A 308 9.41 5.27 1.89
CA ASN A 308 9.79 6.62 1.46
C ASN A 308 10.02 6.66 -0.06
N ASP A 309 10.18 7.87 -0.58
CA ASP A 309 10.32 8.13 -2.01
C ASP A 309 11.77 8.09 -2.51
N GLU A 310 12.74 7.72 -1.67
CA GLU A 310 14.17 7.76 -2.02
C GLU A 310 14.47 6.86 -3.21
N PHE A 311 13.99 5.61 -3.19
CA PHE A 311 14.19 4.68 -4.31
C PHE A 311 13.55 5.19 -5.60
N LEU A 312 12.33 5.74 -5.52
CA LEU A 312 11.64 6.33 -6.67
C LEU A 312 12.49 7.42 -7.30
N TYR A 313 12.93 8.39 -6.51
CA TYR A 313 13.68 9.54 -7.03
C TYR A 313 15.05 9.13 -7.53
N VAL A 314 15.80 8.32 -6.79
CA VAL A 314 17.16 7.95 -7.19
C VAL A 314 17.16 7.10 -8.46
N SER A 315 16.25 6.12 -8.57
CA SER A 315 16.17 5.24 -9.75
C SER A 315 15.69 5.99 -11.00
N ARG A 316 14.69 6.87 -10.87
CA ARG A 316 14.22 7.72 -11.98
C ARG A 316 15.29 8.75 -12.37
N ARG A 317 16.02 9.34 -11.42
CA ARG A 317 17.09 10.31 -11.71
C ARG A 317 18.22 9.61 -12.47
N PHE A 318 18.64 8.44 -11.98
CA PHE A 318 19.62 7.61 -12.65
C PHE A 318 19.20 7.27 -14.09
N ALA A 319 17.92 6.98 -14.31
CA ALA A 319 17.40 6.64 -15.64
C ALA A 319 17.29 7.82 -16.61
N ASN A 320 16.96 9.02 -16.11
CA ASN A 320 16.42 10.12 -16.91
C ASN A 320 17.28 11.40 -16.92
N THR A 321 18.15 11.63 -15.93
CA THR A 321 18.91 12.88 -15.81
C THR A 321 20.40 12.67 -16.13
N LYS A 322 21.22 13.73 -16.04
CA LYS A 322 22.69 13.66 -16.08
C LYS A 322 23.30 13.92 -14.71
N GLU A 323 22.56 13.57 -13.67
CA GLU A 323 22.99 13.77 -12.29
C GLU A 323 23.73 12.53 -11.81
N ASN A 324 24.77 12.76 -11.03
CA ASN A 324 25.56 11.68 -10.46
C ASN A 324 24.87 11.16 -9.18
N VAL A 325 24.05 10.12 -9.34
CA VAL A 325 23.23 9.53 -8.26
C VAL A 325 23.54 8.05 -8.03
N LEU A 326 24.52 7.48 -8.72
CA LEU A 326 24.83 6.05 -8.61
C LEU A 326 25.26 5.66 -7.19
N GLY A 327 25.98 6.55 -6.50
CA GLY A 327 26.33 6.40 -5.08
C GLY A 327 25.14 6.39 -4.12
N ASN A 328 23.99 6.95 -4.53
CA ASN A 328 22.74 6.88 -3.76
C ASN A 328 21.90 5.64 -4.12
N LEU A 329 22.11 5.06 -5.32
CA LEU A 329 21.37 3.88 -5.79
C LEU A 329 21.99 2.57 -5.30
N ILE A 330 23.33 2.47 -5.28
CA ILE A 330 24.06 1.26 -4.86
C ILE A 330 23.70 0.76 -3.44
N PRO A 331 23.47 1.63 -2.44
CA PRO A 331 23.09 1.19 -1.09
C PRO A 331 21.86 0.28 -1.03
N PHE A 332 20.89 0.40 -1.97
CA PHE A 332 19.71 -0.47 -2.03
C PHE A 332 20.02 -1.93 -2.40
N TYR A 333 21.23 -2.20 -2.90
CA TYR A 333 21.72 -3.53 -3.26
C TYR A 333 22.78 -4.04 -2.29
N GLU A 334 23.62 -3.16 -1.72
CA GLU A 334 24.68 -3.55 -0.78
C GLU A 334 24.17 -3.65 0.65
N TYR A 335 23.81 -2.53 1.26
CA TYR A 335 23.66 -2.43 2.70
C TYR A 335 22.32 -3.03 3.13
N ASN A 336 22.31 -3.77 4.25
CA ASN A 336 21.05 -4.13 4.89
C ASN A 336 21.23 -4.18 6.40
N LYS A 337 20.88 -3.07 7.07
CA LYS A 337 20.53 -3.11 8.49
C LYS A 337 19.00 -3.05 8.67
N ASP A 338 18.29 -2.41 7.73
CA ASP A 338 16.85 -2.18 7.77
C ASP A 338 16.25 -2.44 6.37
N ILE A 339 15.32 -3.39 6.24
CA ILE A 339 14.57 -3.62 4.99
C ILE A 339 13.49 -2.54 4.91
N ASN A 340 13.58 -1.68 3.90
CA ASN A 340 12.55 -0.67 3.65
C ASN A 340 11.55 -1.15 2.61
N VAL A 341 10.59 -0.30 2.29
CA VAL A 341 9.66 -0.50 1.19
C VAL A 341 10.05 0.44 0.05
N SER A 342 10.34 -0.14 -1.11
CA SER A 342 10.77 0.56 -2.31
C SER A 342 9.71 0.48 -3.41
N TYR A 343 9.56 1.56 -4.18
CA TYR A 343 8.56 1.64 -5.24
C TYR A 343 9.02 2.57 -6.37
N LEU A 344 8.39 2.43 -7.53
CA LEU A 344 8.64 3.28 -8.69
C LEU A 344 7.53 4.31 -8.92
N ALA A 345 6.33 4.06 -8.40
CA ALA A 345 5.17 4.95 -8.40
C ALA A 345 4.24 4.53 -7.24
N LEU A 346 3.40 5.46 -6.79
CA LEU A 346 2.30 5.24 -5.84
C LEU A 346 1.12 6.13 -6.27
N HIS A 347 0.11 6.25 -5.41
CA HIS A 347 -1.04 7.13 -5.62
C HIS A 347 -0.64 8.59 -5.84
N ASP A 348 0.38 9.10 -5.14
CA ASP A 348 0.93 10.45 -5.33
C ASP A 348 2.04 10.43 -6.41
N GLY A 349 1.98 11.40 -7.31
CA GLY A 349 2.84 11.51 -8.48
C GLY A 349 2.31 10.78 -9.72
N PHE A 350 3.19 10.65 -10.73
CA PHE A 350 2.86 9.91 -11.94
C PHE A 350 2.83 8.40 -11.69
N THR A 351 1.86 7.73 -12.34
CA THR A 351 1.96 6.30 -12.68
C THR A 351 3.30 6.02 -13.37
N LEU A 352 3.79 4.79 -13.31
CA LEU A 352 5.06 4.48 -13.96
C LEU A 352 5.01 4.72 -15.47
N TYR A 353 3.88 4.43 -16.12
CA TYR A 353 3.70 4.72 -17.55
C TYR A 353 3.64 6.22 -17.87
N ASP A 354 3.01 7.02 -17.01
CA ASP A 354 2.96 8.47 -17.20
C ASP A 354 4.34 9.11 -16.98
N SER A 355 5.16 8.55 -16.09
CA SER A 355 6.55 8.99 -15.88
C SER A 355 7.44 8.85 -17.12
N VAL A 356 7.10 7.96 -18.05
CA VAL A 356 7.79 7.81 -19.33
C VAL A 356 7.02 8.43 -20.50
N SER A 357 5.90 9.08 -20.23
CA SER A 357 5.01 9.65 -21.25
C SER A 357 4.86 11.16 -21.16
N TYR A 358 5.09 11.75 -20.00
CA TYR A 358 4.86 13.17 -19.74
C TYR A 358 6.07 13.84 -19.10
N THR A 359 6.41 15.06 -19.53
CA THR A 359 7.48 15.87 -18.92
C THR A 359 6.94 16.84 -17.88
N ARG A 360 5.67 17.22 -17.99
CA ARG A 360 4.98 18.11 -17.05
C ARG A 360 3.66 17.48 -16.61
N LYS A 361 3.18 17.88 -15.44
CA LYS A 361 1.84 17.49 -14.95
C LYS A 361 0.73 18.14 -15.77
N HIS A 362 -0.40 17.46 -15.88
CA HIS A 362 -1.64 17.86 -16.55
C HIS A 362 -2.80 17.63 -15.58
N ASN A 363 -2.85 18.45 -14.53
CA ASN A 363 -3.80 18.34 -13.41
C ASN A 363 -5.04 19.23 -13.60
N GLU A 364 -5.30 19.75 -14.80
CA GLU A 364 -6.38 20.70 -15.06
C GLU A 364 -7.76 20.14 -14.65
N ALA A 365 -7.94 18.81 -14.74
CA ALA A 365 -9.14 18.12 -14.30
C ALA A 365 -9.43 18.28 -12.80
N ASN A 366 -8.43 18.61 -11.98
CA ASN A 366 -8.57 18.83 -10.53
C ASN A 366 -9.16 20.21 -10.20
N LYS A 367 -9.28 21.11 -11.18
CA LYS A 367 -9.89 22.46 -11.04
C LYS A 367 -9.12 23.41 -10.11
N GLU A 368 -7.84 23.14 -9.85
CA GLU A 368 -6.95 24.01 -9.06
C GLU A 368 -6.00 24.86 -9.93
N ASN A 369 -6.30 24.97 -11.23
CA ASN A 369 -5.48 25.62 -12.25
C ASN A 369 -4.08 25.00 -12.40
N GLY A 370 -3.96 23.67 -12.19
CA GLY A 370 -2.71 22.93 -12.31
C GLY A 370 -1.67 23.30 -11.24
N ARG A 371 -2.08 23.90 -10.12
CA ARG A 371 -1.19 24.30 -9.03
C ARG A 371 -0.89 23.16 -8.05
N ASP A 372 -1.78 22.18 -8.00
CA ASP A 372 -1.68 21.01 -7.15
C ASP A 372 -0.70 19.96 -7.72
N GLY A 373 -0.24 19.02 -6.88
CA GLY A 373 0.74 17.98 -7.24
C GLY A 373 2.18 18.50 -7.41
N SER A 374 3.15 17.58 -7.40
CA SER A 374 4.58 17.91 -7.53
C SER A 374 4.93 18.42 -8.93
N ASP A 375 5.73 19.47 -9.04
CA ASP A 375 6.33 19.88 -10.31
C ASP A 375 7.55 19.02 -10.67
N TYR A 376 8.20 18.41 -9.67
CA TYR A 376 9.40 17.59 -9.84
C TYR A 376 9.03 16.10 -9.85
N ASN A 377 8.86 15.54 -11.05
CA ASN A 377 8.40 14.15 -11.24
C ASN A 377 9.50 13.19 -11.71
N VAL A 378 10.66 13.74 -12.09
CA VAL A 378 11.79 13.01 -12.69
C VAL A 378 11.36 12.11 -13.85
N SER A 379 10.55 12.69 -14.75
CA SER A 379 9.92 12.02 -15.87
C SER A 379 10.55 12.42 -17.20
N CYS A 380 10.33 11.62 -18.24
CA CYS A 380 10.78 11.91 -19.60
C CYS A 380 9.78 11.36 -20.61
N ASN A 381 9.30 12.19 -21.54
CA ASN A 381 8.30 11.77 -22.54
C ASN A 381 8.90 11.06 -23.77
N TYR A 382 10.23 11.01 -23.88
CA TYR A 382 10.99 10.43 -24.99
C TYR A 382 10.65 11.00 -26.37
N GLY A 383 10.31 12.30 -26.42
CA GLY A 383 10.13 13.08 -27.65
C GLY A 383 8.68 13.34 -28.02
N VAL A 384 7.70 12.73 -27.35
CA VAL A 384 6.26 12.99 -27.60
C VAL A 384 5.53 13.09 -26.27
N GLU A 385 4.95 14.24 -25.95
CA GLU A 385 4.15 14.41 -24.73
C GLU A 385 2.83 13.62 -24.83
N GLY A 386 2.61 12.71 -23.89
CA GLY A 386 1.39 11.91 -23.76
C GLY A 386 1.23 10.78 -24.77
N VAL A 387 -0.02 10.59 -25.22
CA VAL A 387 -0.44 9.49 -26.10
C VAL A 387 0.21 9.61 -27.48
N THR A 388 0.74 8.50 -28.00
CA THR A 388 1.36 8.46 -29.32
C THR A 388 1.14 7.13 -30.02
N LYS A 389 1.21 7.13 -31.36
CA LYS A 389 1.22 5.93 -32.21
C LYS A 389 2.63 5.58 -32.70
N ASN A 390 3.64 6.41 -32.38
CA ASN A 390 5.02 6.18 -32.81
C ASN A 390 5.59 4.94 -32.10
N LYS A 391 5.77 3.86 -32.85
CA LYS A 391 6.27 2.58 -32.32
C LYS A 391 7.65 2.72 -31.67
N VAL A 392 8.56 3.51 -32.24
CA VAL A 392 9.91 3.72 -31.68
C VAL A 392 9.83 4.30 -30.27
N VAL A 393 8.95 5.28 -30.05
CA VAL A 393 8.74 5.89 -28.73
C VAL A 393 8.08 4.89 -27.78
N LEU A 394 7.04 4.19 -28.21
CA LEU A 394 6.32 3.20 -27.38
C LEU A 394 7.22 2.04 -26.95
N ASP A 395 8.06 1.53 -27.86
CA ASP A 395 8.96 0.42 -27.57
C ASP A 395 10.09 0.88 -26.63
N ARG A 396 10.58 2.12 -26.79
CA ARG A 396 11.54 2.73 -25.84
C ARG A 396 10.95 2.89 -24.44
N ARG A 397 9.70 3.39 -24.34
CA ARG A 397 8.98 3.50 -23.06
C ARG A 397 8.82 2.14 -22.38
N LEU A 398 8.42 1.12 -23.12
CA LEU A 398 8.28 -0.24 -22.58
C LEU A 398 9.62 -0.79 -22.07
N ARG A 399 10.71 -0.63 -22.84
CA ARG A 399 12.05 -1.04 -22.40
C ARG A 399 12.48 -0.36 -21.10
N LYS A 400 12.25 0.96 -20.99
CA LYS A 400 12.52 1.75 -19.76
C LYS A 400 11.72 1.25 -18.57
N ILE A 401 10.42 0.98 -18.73
CA ILE A 401 9.56 0.47 -17.66
C ILE A 401 10.08 -0.89 -17.17
N LYS A 402 10.39 -1.81 -18.09
CA LYS A 402 10.97 -3.12 -17.76
C LYS A 402 12.32 -2.98 -17.04
N ALA A 403 13.18 -2.08 -17.52
CA ALA A 403 14.48 -1.80 -16.90
C ALA A 403 14.33 -1.27 -15.46
N LEU A 404 13.43 -0.30 -15.24
CA LEU A 404 13.14 0.25 -13.91
C LEU A 404 12.57 -0.81 -12.96
N TYR A 405 11.60 -1.63 -13.42
CA TYR A 405 11.12 -2.76 -12.62
C TYR A 405 12.25 -3.73 -12.28
N THR A 406 13.17 -3.97 -13.21
CA THR A 406 14.33 -4.84 -12.94
C THR A 406 15.19 -4.27 -11.82
N LEU A 407 15.46 -2.95 -11.81
CA LEU A 407 16.16 -2.30 -10.70
C LEU A 407 15.43 -2.46 -9.36
N LEU A 408 14.11 -2.32 -9.35
CA LEU A 408 13.28 -2.47 -8.15
C LEU A 408 13.35 -3.91 -7.61
N PHE A 409 13.19 -4.91 -8.48
CA PHE A 409 13.17 -6.31 -8.07
C PHE A 409 14.56 -6.89 -7.74
N LEU A 410 15.65 -6.21 -8.13
CA LEU A 410 17.02 -6.51 -7.68
C LEU A 410 17.35 -5.92 -6.30
N ALA A 411 16.62 -4.89 -5.85
CA ALA A 411 16.88 -4.23 -4.56
C ALA A 411 16.52 -5.15 -3.39
N LYS A 412 17.13 -4.94 -2.22
CA LYS A 412 16.86 -5.77 -1.03
C LYS A 412 15.52 -5.46 -0.37
N ASP A 413 15.02 -4.25 -0.56
CA ASP A 413 13.75 -3.76 -0.04
C ASP A 413 12.54 -4.56 -0.52
N ILE A 414 11.40 -4.37 0.17
CA ILE A 414 10.08 -4.86 -0.24
C ILE A 414 9.66 -4.07 -1.48
N PRO A 415 9.51 -4.71 -2.67
CA PRO A 415 9.04 -4.02 -3.86
C PRO A 415 7.53 -3.79 -3.80
N VAL A 416 7.09 -2.58 -4.14
CA VAL A 416 5.67 -2.25 -4.34
C VAL A 416 5.37 -2.07 -5.82
N ILE A 417 4.31 -2.71 -6.29
CA ILE A 417 3.67 -2.42 -7.57
C ILE A 417 2.45 -1.55 -7.32
N PHE A 418 2.40 -0.36 -7.92
CA PHE A 418 1.20 0.48 -7.91
C PHE A 418 0.18 -0.07 -8.90
N SER A 419 -1.06 -0.22 -8.43
CA SER A 419 -2.06 -0.96 -9.17
C SER A 419 -2.32 -0.42 -10.58
N GLY A 420 -2.22 -1.30 -11.57
CA GLY A 420 -2.40 -0.98 -12.97
C GLY A 420 -1.11 -0.66 -13.71
N ASP A 421 0.01 -0.36 -13.04
CA ASP A 421 1.29 -0.10 -13.72
C ASP A 421 1.80 -1.33 -14.48
N GLU A 422 1.51 -2.53 -13.99
CA GLU A 422 1.76 -3.79 -14.69
C GLU A 422 0.99 -3.90 -16.01
N CYS A 423 -0.09 -3.13 -16.15
CA CYS A 423 -0.93 -3.04 -17.34
C CYS A 423 -0.70 -1.75 -18.17
N LEU A 424 0.33 -0.95 -17.87
CA LEU A 424 0.53 0.37 -18.50
C LEU A 424 -0.64 1.35 -18.22
N ASN A 425 -1.13 1.38 -16.98
CA ASN A 425 -2.15 2.33 -16.56
C ASN A 425 -1.66 3.77 -16.68
N SER A 426 -2.55 4.66 -17.13
CA SER A 426 -2.28 6.07 -17.33
C SER A 426 -3.37 6.89 -16.67
N GLN A 427 -2.96 7.95 -15.98
CA GLN A 427 -3.83 9.00 -15.45
C GLN A 427 -3.84 10.22 -16.39
N ALA A 428 -3.49 10.00 -17.66
CA ALA A 428 -3.40 11.04 -18.68
C ALA A 428 -2.46 12.21 -18.33
N GLY A 429 -1.42 11.95 -17.53
CA GLY A 429 -0.50 12.98 -17.07
C GLY A 429 -1.02 13.77 -15.86
N ASN A 430 -2.14 13.36 -15.24
CA ASN A 430 -2.52 13.87 -13.93
C ASN A 430 -1.69 13.15 -12.85
N ASN A 431 -0.80 13.88 -12.18
CA ASN A 431 0.09 13.33 -11.15
C ASN A 431 -0.44 13.50 -9.72
N ASN A 432 -1.69 13.95 -9.58
CA ASN A 432 -2.35 14.12 -8.30
C ASN A 432 -3.87 13.91 -8.45
N PRO A 433 -4.35 12.75 -8.94
CA PRO A 433 -5.77 12.52 -9.21
C PRO A 433 -6.61 12.31 -7.93
N TYR A 434 -6.31 13.02 -6.84
CA TYR A 434 -6.91 12.84 -5.52
C TYR A 434 -8.42 13.10 -5.49
N CYS A 435 -8.94 13.82 -6.48
CA CYS A 435 -10.36 14.17 -6.61
C CYS A 435 -11.06 13.53 -7.81
N GLN A 436 -10.40 12.58 -8.49
CA GLN A 436 -10.85 12.03 -9.76
C GLN A 436 -11.54 10.66 -9.61
N ASP A 437 -12.79 10.65 -9.12
CA ASP A 437 -13.65 9.45 -9.19
C ASP A 437 -14.22 9.23 -10.60
N ASN A 438 -13.33 9.02 -11.57
CA ASN A 438 -13.66 8.81 -12.97
C ASN A 438 -12.52 8.07 -13.69
N ASN A 439 -12.59 7.98 -15.03
CA ASN A 439 -11.60 7.27 -15.85
C ASN A 439 -10.13 7.74 -15.68
N ILE A 440 -9.87 8.92 -15.10
CA ILE A 440 -8.53 9.38 -14.75
C ILE A 440 -8.03 8.62 -13.52
N GLY A 441 -8.81 8.54 -12.44
CA GLY A 441 -8.41 7.84 -11.21
C GLY A 441 -8.66 6.32 -11.23
N TRP A 442 -9.52 5.82 -12.13
CA TRP A 442 -9.84 4.39 -12.21
C TRP A 442 -8.83 3.60 -13.04
N ILE A 443 -8.48 2.42 -12.55
CA ILE A 443 -7.43 1.57 -13.13
C ILE A 443 -7.91 0.87 -14.38
N SER A 444 -7.18 1.03 -15.47
CA SER A 444 -7.46 0.34 -16.73
C SER A 444 -6.64 -0.93 -16.88
N PHE A 445 -7.28 -2.10 -16.70
CA PHE A 445 -6.69 -3.40 -17.04
C PHE A 445 -6.59 -3.58 -18.56
N ASN A 446 -5.56 -2.97 -19.13
CA ASN A 446 -5.27 -2.98 -20.55
C ASN A 446 -4.73 -4.36 -20.97
N ASN A 447 -5.35 -4.98 -21.98
CA ASN A 447 -4.94 -6.27 -22.52
C ASN A 447 -4.26 -6.16 -23.90
N SER A 448 -3.69 -4.98 -24.21
CA SER A 448 -2.89 -4.81 -25.42
C SER A 448 -1.64 -5.70 -25.39
N LYS A 449 -1.09 -6.01 -26.57
CA LYS A 449 0.14 -6.83 -26.69
C LYS A 449 1.27 -6.35 -25.77
N ARG A 450 1.51 -5.04 -25.70
CA ARG A 450 2.58 -4.47 -24.85
C ARG A 450 2.28 -4.58 -23.36
N ALA A 451 1.02 -4.44 -22.96
CA ALA A 451 0.62 -4.63 -21.56
C ALA A 451 0.80 -6.09 -21.14
N LEU A 452 0.35 -7.05 -21.95
CA LEU A 452 0.57 -8.48 -21.70
C LEU A 452 2.06 -8.85 -21.69
N GLU A 453 2.85 -8.24 -22.57
CA GLU A 453 4.30 -8.39 -22.58
C GLU A 453 4.96 -7.89 -21.29
N LEU A 454 4.51 -6.74 -20.75
CA LEU A 454 4.97 -6.23 -19.46
C LEU A 454 4.55 -7.14 -18.31
N GLN A 455 3.27 -7.54 -18.25
CA GLN A 455 2.77 -8.46 -17.22
C GLN A 455 3.59 -9.75 -17.18
N ASN A 456 3.85 -10.36 -18.34
CA ASN A 456 4.67 -11.58 -18.42
C ASN A 456 6.11 -11.32 -17.96
N TYR A 457 6.69 -10.17 -18.29
CA TYR A 457 8.03 -9.80 -17.82
C TYR A 457 8.07 -9.64 -16.30
N ILE A 458 7.07 -8.96 -15.70
CA ILE A 458 6.95 -8.79 -14.24
C ILE A 458 6.74 -10.14 -13.55
N LYS A 459 5.91 -11.03 -14.09
CA LYS A 459 5.74 -12.41 -13.58
C LYS A 459 7.10 -13.14 -13.53
N LYS A 460 7.88 -13.09 -14.61
CA LYS A 460 9.22 -13.69 -14.64
C LYS A 460 10.20 -13.03 -13.66
N LEU A 461 10.17 -11.70 -13.51
CA LEU A 461 10.97 -10.97 -12.52
C LEU A 461 10.65 -11.39 -11.08
N ILE A 462 9.36 -11.52 -10.76
CA ILE A 462 8.90 -11.96 -9.44
C ILE A 462 9.36 -13.40 -9.19
N LEU A 463 9.22 -14.29 -10.18
CA LEU A 463 9.73 -15.66 -10.10
C LEU A 463 11.24 -15.70 -9.90
N PHE A 464 12.00 -14.90 -10.66
CA PHE A 464 13.45 -14.76 -10.50
C PHE A 464 13.82 -14.28 -9.10
N ARG A 465 13.15 -13.24 -8.60
CA ARG A 465 13.39 -12.73 -7.24
C ARG A 465 13.20 -13.86 -6.24
N LYS A 466 12.04 -14.53 -6.27
CA LYS A 466 11.70 -15.62 -5.34
C LYS A 466 12.69 -16.79 -5.41
N SER A 467 13.14 -17.18 -6.60
CA SER A 467 14.02 -18.34 -6.77
C SER A 467 15.49 -18.04 -6.49
N SER A 468 15.97 -16.86 -6.85
CA SER A 468 17.38 -16.48 -6.69
C SER A 468 17.74 -16.08 -5.26
N LYS A 469 16.77 -15.62 -4.47
CA LYS A 469 16.96 -15.17 -3.08
C LYS A 469 18.09 -14.15 -2.90
N ILE A 470 18.45 -13.39 -3.95
CA ILE A 470 19.53 -12.39 -3.91
C ILE A 470 19.30 -11.31 -2.84
N TYR A 471 18.04 -11.09 -2.45
CA TYR A 471 17.67 -10.16 -1.38
C TYR A 471 18.06 -10.65 0.03
N GLU A 472 18.32 -11.95 0.21
CA GLU A 472 18.76 -12.55 1.48
C GLU A 472 20.29 -12.44 1.67
N ILE A 473 21.02 -11.99 0.65
CA ILE A 473 22.48 -11.84 0.74
C ILE A 473 22.82 -10.75 1.76
N ILE A 474 23.44 -11.14 2.88
CA ILE A 474 23.96 -10.22 3.89
C ILE A 474 25.46 -10.01 3.62
N PRO A 475 25.88 -8.85 3.10
CA PRO A 475 27.29 -8.60 2.85
C PRO A 475 28.06 -8.61 4.17
N ASN A 476 29.25 -9.19 4.16
CA ASN A 476 30.19 -9.25 5.30
C ASN A 476 29.88 -10.28 6.41
N LYS A 477 29.10 -11.34 6.18
CA LYS A 477 29.10 -12.46 7.16
C LYS A 477 30.42 -13.22 7.22
N SER A 478 31.38 -12.93 6.34
CA SER A 478 32.78 -13.25 6.62
C SER A 478 33.74 -12.54 5.67
N ARG A 479 34.90 -12.14 6.20
CA ARG A 479 36.17 -12.16 5.46
C ARG A 479 36.57 -13.58 5.01
N ASN A 480 35.62 -14.54 4.90
CA ASN A 480 35.90 -15.81 4.27
C ASN A 480 35.78 -15.54 2.78
N LYS A 481 36.95 -15.37 2.18
CA LYS A 481 37.25 -15.93 0.89
C LYS A 481 36.54 -17.29 0.80
N GLY A 482 35.37 -17.35 0.17
CA GLY A 482 34.84 -18.60 -0.35
C GLY A 482 35.89 -19.22 -1.29
N LYS A 483 35.65 -20.43 -1.79
CA LYS A 483 36.55 -21.12 -2.73
C LYS A 483 37.09 -20.21 -3.85
N ASP A 484 36.31 -19.20 -4.24
CA ASP A 484 36.52 -18.36 -5.42
C ASP A 484 37.05 -16.94 -5.11
N LYS A 485 37.24 -16.58 -3.82
CA LYS A 485 37.74 -15.25 -3.38
C LYS A 485 36.93 -14.02 -3.87
N LEU A 486 35.68 -14.21 -4.29
CA LEU A 486 34.77 -13.12 -4.68
C LEU A 486 33.95 -12.63 -3.46
N PRO A 487 33.65 -11.32 -3.35
CA PRO A 487 32.65 -10.81 -2.40
C PRO A 487 31.24 -11.24 -2.81
N ASP A 488 30.33 -11.26 -1.83
CA ASP A 488 28.94 -11.70 -2.06
C ASP A 488 28.18 -10.79 -3.03
N ILE A 489 28.54 -9.50 -3.07
CA ILE A 489 28.02 -8.50 -4.00
C ILE A 489 29.19 -7.66 -4.50
N SER A 490 29.21 -7.35 -5.79
CA SER A 490 30.16 -6.40 -6.36
C SER A 490 29.61 -5.64 -7.56
N PHE A 491 30.21 -4.49 -7.82
CA PHE A 491 29.79 -3.59 -8.87
C PHE A 491 30.90 -3.38 -9.91
N HIS A 492 30.48 -3.17 -11.15
CA HIS A 492 31.35 -3.21 -12.32
C HIS A 492 30.96 -2.13 -13.33
N GLN A 493 31.91 -1.63 -14.11
CA GLN A 493 31.66 -0.77 -15.28
C GLN A 493 32.59 -1.19 -16.40
N ASP A 494 33.45 -0.30 -16.92
CA ASP A 494 34.43 -0.63 -17.95
C ASP A 494 35.48 -1.64 -17.45
N TYR A 495 35.67 -1.68 -16.13
CA TYR A 495 36.55 -2.60 -15.42
C TYR A 495 35.78 -3.36 -14.34
N GLY A 496 36.22 -4.58 -14.04
CA GLY A 496 35.64 -5.35 -12.94
C GLY A 496 36.02 -4.73 -11.60
N TRP A 497 35.14 -4.83 -10.60
CA TRP A 497 35.36 -4.32 -9.24
C TRP A 497 35.50 -2.80 -9.15
N TYR A 498 34.98 -2.08 -10.15
CA TYR A 498 35.12 -0.64 -10.27
C TYR A 498 33.82 -0.01 -10.72
N VAL A 499 33.46 1.08 -10.04
CA VAL A 499 32.40 2.00 -10.41
C VAL A 499 32.93 3.42 -10.27
N ASP A 500 32.71 4.22 -11.30
CA ASP A 500 32.97 5.65 -11.28
C ASP A 500 31.82 6.37 -10.57
N TYR A 501 32.12 6.90 -9.38
CA TYR A 501 31.20 7.70 -8.56
C TYR A 501 31.38 9.20 -8.78
N GLU A 502 32.20 9.66 -9.73
CA GLU A 502 32.43 11.07 -10.00
C GLU A 502 31.68 11.52 -11.26
N ARG A 503 31.60 10.64 -12.26
CA ARG A 503 30.90 10.88 -13.51
C ARG A 503 29.46 10.42 -13.42
N ALA A 504 28.55 11.21 -14.02
CA ALA A 504 27.14 10.85 -14.15
C ALA A 504 26.89 9.80 -15.25
N LEU A 505 27.59 8.67 -15.17
CA LEU A 505 27.40 7.52 -16.05
C LEU A 505 26.16 6.74 -15.60
N LYS A 506 25.33 6.35 -16.57
CA LYS A 506 24.05 5.70 -16.32
C LYS A 506 24.07 4.20 -16.61
N TYR A 507 25.21 3.56 -16.37
CA TYR A 507 25.37 2.12 -16.55
C TYR A 507 26.28 1.55 -15.48
N PHE A 508 26.03 0.30 -15.13
CA PHE A 508 26.84 -0.49 -14.21
C PHE A 508 26.45 -1.96 -14.32
N GLY A 509 27.33 -2.84 -13.86
CA GLY A 509 27.07 -4.26 -13.64
C GLY A 509 27.00 -4.55 -12.15
N ILE A 510 26.20 -5.53 -11.75
CA ILE A 510 26.13 -6.06 -10.39
C ILE A 510 26.33 -7.57 -10.46
N LEU A 511 27.28 -8.10 -9.70
CA LEU A 511 27.39 -9.53 -9.42
C LEU A 511 26.78 -9.81 -8.06
N PHE A 512 25.94 -10.83 -7.98
CA PHE A 512 25.47 -11.46 -6.75
C PHE A 512 26.02 -12.89 -6.69
N VAL A 513 26.57 -13.27 -5.55
CA VAL A 513 27.09 -14.61 -5.29
C VAL A 513 26.22 -15.28 -4.24
N THR A 514 25.54 -16.37 -4.62
CA THR A 514 24.77 -17.22 -3.70
C THR A 514 25.60 -18.47 -3.34
N GLU A 515 25.01 -19.38 -2.57
CA GLU A 515 25.67 -20.64 -2.20
C GLU A 515 25.94 -21.54 -3.41
N ASP A 516 25.05 -21.52 -4.40
CA ASP A 516 24.99 -22.44 -5.53
C ASP A 516 25.18 -21.77 -6.90
N LYS A 517 24.98 -20.45 -6.99
CA LYS A 517 24.95 -19.72 -8.27
C LYS A 517 25.62 -18.35 -8.19
N TYR A 518 25.94 -17.85 -9.36
CA TYR A 518 26.26 -16.46 -9.64
C TYR A 518 25.15 -15.85 -10.46
N TYR A 519 24.73 -14.64 -10.08
CA TYR A 519 23.82 -13.83 -10.89
C TYR A 519 24.51 -12.53 -11.28
N TYR A 520 24.46 -12.17 -12.57
CA TYR A 520 25.03 -10.93 -13.05
C TYR A 520 23.96 -10.08 -13.73
N ALA A 521 23.77 -8.85 -13.24
CA ALA A 521 22.86 -7.88 -13.82
C ALA A 521 23.65 -6.76 -14.51
N GLY A 522 23.55 -6.63 -15.82
CA GLY A 522 24.07 -5.49 -16.57
C GLY A 522 22.99 -4.44 -16.78
N VAL A 523 23.21 -3.23 -16.31
CA VAL A 523 22.26 -2.10 -16.35
C VAL A 523 22.78 -1.01 -17.29
N ASN A 524 21.94 -0.51 -18.20
CA ASN A 524 22.29 0.60 -19.08
C ASN A 524 21.10 1.53 -19.38
N PHE A 525 21.17 2.79 -18.93
CA PHE A 525 20.25 3.88 -19.26
C PHE A 525 20.92 4.98 -20.11
N GLU A 526 22.07 4.68 -20.72
CA GLU A 526 22.71 5.54 -21.73
C GLU A 526 22.01 5.46 -23.08
N ASN A 527 22.21 6.49 -23.91
CA ASN A 527 21.70 6.54 -25.27
C ASN A 527 22.54 5.73 -26.28
N ILE A 528 23.57 5.01 -25.80
CA ILE A 528 24.37 4.07 -26.58
C ILE A 528 24.50 2.74 -25.84
N SER A 529 24.69 1.64 -26.56
CA SER A 529 25.00 0.36 -25.92
C SER A 529 26.32 0.45 -25.16
N ARG A 530 26.37 -0.16 -23.96
CA ARG A 530 27.52 -0.11 -23.06
C ARG A 530 28.01 -1.51 -22.75
N LYS A 531 29.31 -1.63 -22.52
CA LYS A 531 29.91 -2.88 -22.02
C LYS A 531 30.06 -2.76 -20.51
N THR A 532 29.65 -3.81 -19.81
CA THR A 532 29.90 -3.96 -18.38
C THR A 532 30.83 -5.15 -18.19
N ALA A 533 31.89 -4.96 -17.40
CA ALA A 533 32.90 -5.96 -17.16
C ALA A 533 32.36 -7.07 -16.25
N ILE A 534 32.48 -8.31 -16.72
CA ILE A 534 32.19 -9.49 -15.91
C ILE A 534 33.47 -9.87 -15.18
N PRO A 535 33.46 -10.02 -13.83
CA PRO A 535 34.63 -10.47 -13.10
C PRO A 535 35.03 -11.88 -13.53
N ASN A 536 36.32 -12.17 -13.53
CA ASN A 536 36.79 -13.51 -13.87
C ASN A 536 36.36 -14.51 -12.79
N ILE A 537 35.74 -15.60 -13.19
CA ILE A 537 35.28 -16.69 -12.32
C ILE A 537 35.93 -17.96 -12.87
N ASP A 538 36.83 -18.56 -12.09
CA ASP A 538 37.61 -19.75 -12.46
C ASP A 538 36.76 -21.03 -12.43
N ASN A 539 35.83 -21.17 -13.39
CA ASN A 539 35.13 -22.43 -13.66
C ASN A 539 34.75 -22.54 -15.15
N ASP A 540 34.57 -23.76 -15.69
CA ASP A 540 34.19 -23.98 -17.10
C ASP A 540 32.69 -23.75 -17.39
N LYS A 541 31.93 -23.24 -16.42
CA LYS A 541 30.47 -23.05 -16.56
C LYS A 541 30.19 -21.81 -17.40
N LYS A 542 29.11 -21.87 -18.17
CA LYS A 542 28.67 -20.77 -19.04
C LYS A 542 27.55 -19.98 -18.37
N TRP A 543 27.55 -18.67 -18.58
CA TRP A 543 26.42 -17.81 -18.27
C TRP A 543 25.22 -18.15 -19.16
N LYS A 544 24.03 -18.10 -18.57
CA LYS A 544 22.74 -18.28 -19.25
C LYS A 544 21.90 -17.02 -19.06
N LEU A 545 21.18 -16.62 -20.11
CA LEU A 545 20.23 -15.53 -20.02
C LEU A 545 19.05 -15.92 -19.13
N VAL A 546 18.72 -15.07 -18.16
CA VAL A 546 17.53 -15.18 -17.33
C VAL A 546 16.45 -14.24 -17.85
N LEU A 547 16.79 -12.96 -18.00
CA LEU A 547 15.87 -11.89 -18.41
C LEU A 547 16.61 -10.84 -19.24
N ASN A 548 15.97 -10.34 -20.30
CA ASN A 548 16.41 -9.16 -21.04
C ASN A 548 15.27 -8.16 -21.20
N SER A 549 15.40 -6.98 -20.60
CA SER A 549 14.36 -5.94 -20.65
C SER A 549 14.17 -5.35 -22.05
N ALA A 550 15.14 -5.51 -22.96
CA ALA A 550 15.04 -5.17 -24.37
C ALA A 550 14.34 -6.24 -25.23
N GLY A 551 14.15 -7.45 -24.69
CA GLY A 551 13.57 -8.61 -25.37
C GLY A 551 14.43 -9.86 -25.18
N ASP A 552 13.84 -10.94 -24.67
CA ASP A 552 14.55 -12.21 -24.41
C ASP A 552 15.05 -12.89 -25.70
N ASP A 553 14.42 -12.60 -26.85
CA ASP A 553 14.80 -13.12 -28.16
C ASP A 553 15.99 -12.36 -28.80
N ASN A 554 16.44 -11.25 -28.20
CA ASN A 554 17.56 -10.49 -28.73
C ASN A 554 18.88 -11.27 -28.55
N GLU A 555 19.74 -11.21 -29.56
CA GLU A 555 21.04 -11.88 -29.53
C GLU A 555 21.90 -11.35 -28.37
N LEU A 556 22.28 -12.24 -27.46
CA LEU A 556 23.11 -11.90 -26.32
C LEU A 556 24.57 -11.70 -26.75
N GLN A 557 25.03 -10.45 -26.74
CA GLN A 557 26.44 -10.12 -26.97
C GLN A 557 27.25 -10.26 -25.68
N LEU A 558 27.68 -11.49 -25.42
CA LEU A 558 28.44 -11.87 -24.24
C LEU A 558 29.80 -12.46 -24.62
N SER A 559 30.84 -11.97 -23.95
CA SER A 559 32.19 -12.55 -23.95
C SER A 559 32.58 -12.98 -22.54
N GLU A 560 33.72 -13.65 -22.37
CA GLU A 560 34.23 -14.01 -21.04
C GLU A 560 34.46 -12.80 -20.12
N LYS A 561 34.75 -11.62 -20.69
CA LYS A 561 35.12 -10.42 -19.94
C LYS A 561 34.04 -9.35 -19.90
N TYR A 562 33.08 -9.37 -20.82
CA TYR A 562 32.13 -8.28 -21.00
C TYR A 562 30.77 -8.76 -21.42
N LEU A 563 29.74 -8.12 -20.85
CA LEU A 563 28.37 -8.12 -21.34
C LEU A 563 28.08 -6.78 -22.02
N THR A 564 27.67 -6.80 -23.28
CA THR A 564 27.10 -5.63 -23.96
C THR A 564 25.63 -5.51 -23.60
N VAL A 565 25.22 -4.36 -23.09
CA VAL A 565 23.84 -4.04 -22.69
C VAL A 565 23.30 -2.93 -23.57
N ASP A 566 22.15 -3.15 -24.19
CA ASP A 566 21.52 -2.19 -25.08
C ASP A 566 21.03 -0.94 -24.35
N THR A 567 20.78 0.11 -25.11
CA THR A 567 20.20 1.36 -24.59
C THR A 567 18.91 1.11 -23.82
N ASP A 568 18.78 1.76 -22.68
CA ASP A 568 17.57 1.77 -21.86
C ASP A 568 17.12 0.36 -21.43
N SER A 569 18.08 -0.51 -21.10
CA SER A 569 17.81 -1.91 -20.80
C SER A 569 18.61 -2.47 -19.63
N VAL A 570 18.14 -3.60 -19.11
CA VAL A 570 18.81 -4.42 -18.10
C VAL A 570 18.79 -5.87 -18.56
N ILE A 571 19.90 -6.57 -18.39
CA ILE A 571 20.06 -8.00 -18.68
C ILE A 571 20.47 -8.72 -17.40
N ILE A 572 19.80 -9.81 -17.06
CA ILE A 572 20.15 -10.69 -15.95
C ILE A 572 20.65 -12.02 -16.52
N LEU A 573 21.83 -12.45 -16.05
CA LEU A 573 22.43 -13.74 -16.34
C LEU A 573 22.53 -14.58 -15.07
N GLU A 574 22.53 -15.90 -15.22
CA GLU A 574 22.88 -16.85 -14.16
C GLU A 574 24.02 -17.78 -14.60
N ARG A 575 24.80 -18.27 -13.65
CA ARG A 575 25.86 -19.26 -13.85
C ARG A 575 25.98 -20.12 -12.60
N GLU A 576 26.24 -21.41 -12.77
CA GLU A 576 26.50 -22.32 -11.64
C GLU A 576 27.82 -21.98 -10.94
N ARG A 577 27.84 -22.09 -9.61
CA ARG A 577 29.01 -21.82 -8.78
C ARG A 577 30.05 -22.93 -8.83
#